data_AF-A0A0Q6ZE12-F1
#
_entry.id   AF-A0A0Q6ZE12-F1
#
_cell.length_a   1.000
_cell.length_b   1.000
_cell.length_c   1.000
_cell.angle_alpha   90.00
_cell.angle_beta   90.00
_cell.angle_gamma   90.00
#
_symmetry.space_group_name_H-M   'P 1'
#
loop_
_entity.id
_entity.type
_entity.pdbx_description
1 polymer ?
#
loop_
_entity_poly.entity_id
_entity_poly.type
_entity_poly.pdbx_seq_one_letter_code
_entity_poly.pdbx_strand_id
1 'polypeptide(L)'
;MAYSLTPEQIASITKPEVAFSTERLLPAWADIPDEFKNGNIYTELASAIFYGTKLPPGTIEFNEGFTPEALNNCVRAHLQSFGPKHEHKIAGVGFMIASACTLVPSDSEASQ
;
A
#
# COMPACT_ATOMS: atom_id res chain seq x y z
N MET A 1 -16.23 0.70 9.37
CA MET A 1 -16.13 -0.77 9.52
C MET A 1 -14.66 -1.12 9.40
N ALA A 2 -14.07 -1.87 10.32
CA ALA A 2 -12.64 -2.18 10.26
C ALA A 2 -12.32 -2.85 8.91
N TYR A 3 -11.66 -2.11 8.01
CA TYR A 3 -11.20 -2.63 6.74
C TYR A 3 -10.28 -3.82 7.02
N SER A 4 -10.64 -4.98 6.46
CA SER A 4 -9.94 -6.24 6.69
C SER A 4 -9.47 -6.75 5.33
N LEU A 5 -8.18 -6.57 5.06
CA LEU A 5 -7.53 -7.10 3.86
C LEU A 5 -6.94 -8.47 4.19
N THR A 6 -7.44 -9.51 3.53
CA THR A 6 -6.90 -10.87 3.70
C THR A 6 -5.86 -11.19 2.62
N PRO A 7 -4.89 -12.07 2.90
CA PRO A 7 -3.91 -12.50 1.90
C PRO A 7 -4.58 -13.15 0.69
N GLU A 8 -5.68 -13.87 0.89
CA GLU A 8 -6.49 -14.47 -0.16
C GLU A 8 -7.07 -13.43 -1.13
N GLN A 9 -7.50 -12.26 -0.62
CA GLN A 9 -7.99 -11.17 -1.46
C GLN A 9 -6.89 -10.56 -2.32
N ILE A 10 -5.69 -10.35 -1.75
CA ILE A 10 -4.54 -9.86 -2.51
C ILE A 10 -4.13 -10.89 -3.57
N ALA A 11 -4.07 -12.17 -3.21
CA ALA A 11 -3.76 -13.24 -4.13
C ALA A 11 -4.84 -13.45 -5.22
N SER A 12 -6.07 -13.03 -4.96
CA SER A 12 -7.16 -13.05 -5.94
C SER A 12 -7.03 -11.98 -7.03
N ILE A 13 -6.12 -11.00 -6.90
CA ILE A 13 -5.87 -9.99 -7.94
C ILE A 13 -5.34 -10.67 -9.19
N THR A 14 -6.08 -10.52 -10.28
CA THR A 14 -5.72 -11.13 -11.55
C THR A 14 -4.79 -10.23 -12.36
N LYS A 15 -3.99 -10.83 -13.27
CA LYS A 15 -3.13 -10.08 -14.22
C LYS A 15 -3.87 -8.95 -14.97
N PRO A 16 -5.10 -9.15 -15.51
CA PRO A 16 -5.83 -8.05 -16.13
C PRO A 16 -6.17 -6.92 -15.15
N GLU A 17 -6.50 -7.19 -13.88
CA GLU A 17 -6.70 -6.12 -12.90
C GLU A 17 -5.41 -5.33 -12.62
N VAL A 18 -4.25 -5.99 -12.67
CA VAL A 18 -2.96 -5.28 -12.58
C VAL A 18 -2.73 -4.38 -13.80
N ALA A 19 -3.15 -4.82 -14.99
CA ALA A 19 -2.94 -4.08 -16.24
C ALA A 19 -3.96 -2.97 -16.51
N PHE A 20 -5.23 -3.17 -16.09
CA PHE A 20 -6.33 -2.22 -16.29
C PHE A 20 -6.65 -1.41 -15.04
N SER A 21 -5.97 -1.70 -13.93
CA SER A 21 -6.23 -1.19 -12.59
C SER A 21 -7.54 -1.70 -11.97
N THR A 22 -7.64 -1.61 -10.65
CA THR A 22 -8.85 -1.96 -9.90
C THR A 22 -8.99 -1.08 -8.65
N GLU A 23 -10.23 -0.86 -8.22
CA GLU A 23 -10.56 -0.14 -6.99
C GLU A 23 -11.25 -1.04 -5.96
N ARG A 24 -11.42 -2.33 -6.27
CA ARG A 24 -12.28 -3.25 -5.50
C ARG A 24 -11.78 -3.52 -4.08
N LEU A 25 -10.47 -3.50 -3.85
CA LEU A 25 -9.87 -3.70 -2.52
C LEU A 25 -9.44 -2.37 -1.87
N LEU A 26 -9.70 -1.22 -2.51
CA LEU A 26 -9.33 0.07 -1.92
C LEU A 26 -10.27 0.39 -0.75
N PRO A 27 -9.75 0.72 0.45
CA PRO A 27 -10.59 1.18 1.55
C PRO A 27 -11.30 2.50 1.21
N ALA A 28 -12.51 2.69 1.75
CA ALA A 28 -13.21 3.96 1.67
C ALA A 28 -12.47 5.03 2.50
N TRP A 29 -12.52 6.30 2.08
CA TRP A 29 -11.81 7.40 2.76
C TRP A 29 -12.16 7.53 4.25
N ALA A 30 -13.40 7.22 4.61
CA ALA A 30 -13.86 7.25 6.00
C ALA A 30 -13.26 6.13 6.87
N ASP A 31 -12.88 4.99 6.28
CA ASP A 31 -12.28 3.86 7.01
C ASP A 31 -10.75 3.96 7.09
N ILE A 32 -10.14 4.87 6.32
CA ILE A 32 -8.71 5.14 6.39
C ILE A 32 -8.41 5.90 7.69
N PRO A 33 -7.47 5.44 8.52
CA PRO A 33 -7.07 6.16 9.72
C PRO A 33 -6.41 7.50 9.36
N ASP A 34 -6.60 8.54 10.19
CA ASP A 34 -6.08 9.88 9.91
C ASP A 34 -4.56 9.96 9.80
N GLU A 35 -3.81 9.03 10.38
CA GLU A 35 -2.35 8.93 10.20
C GLU A 35 -1.96 8.71 8.72
N PHE A 36 -2.76 7.93 7.98
CA PHE A 36 -2.53 7.67 6.56
C PHE A 36 -3.04 8.83 5.70
N LYS A 37 -3.98 9.63 6.20
CA LYS A 37 -4.47 10.83 5.50
C LYS A 37 -3.46 11.98 5.60
N ASN A 38 -2.77 12.12 6.73
CA ASN A 38 -1.76 13.16 6.93
C ASN A 38 -0.41 12.79 6.30
N GLY A 39 -0.11 11.50 6.17
CA GLY A 39 1.14 10.98 5.62
C GLY A 39 1.94 10.21 6.67
N ASN A 40 2.35 9.00 6.32
CA ASN A 40 3.13 8.07 7.13
C ASN A 40 4.14 7.32 6.23
N ILE A 41 5.04 6.54 6.82
CA ILE A 41 6.04 5.73 6.11
C ILE A 41 5.42 4.82 5.04
N TYR A 42 4.22 4.29 5.30
CA TYR A 42 3.47 3.48 4.35
C TYR A 42 2.96 4.26 3.15
N THR A 43 2.50 5.49 3.36
CA THR A 43 2.04 6.36 2.29
C THR A 43 3.22 6.92 1.48
N GLU A 44 4.36 7.16 2.13
CA GLU A 44 5.60 7.49 1.45
C GLU A 44 6.08 6.33 0.56
N LEU A 45 6.00 5.09 1.07
CA LEU A 45 6.29 3.91 0.27
C LEU A 45 5.33 3.79 -0.93
N ALA A 46 4.02 3.97 -0.70
CA ALA A 46 3.02 3.94 -1.76
C ALA A 46 3.27 5.04 -2.82
N SER A 47 3.60 6.25 -2.37
CA SER A 47 3.97 7.38 -3.22
C SER A 47 5.23 7.07 -4.01
N ALA A 48 6.27 6.51 -3.38
CA ALA A 48 7.50 6.14 -4.06
C ALA A 48 7.28 5.08 -5.15
N ILE A 49 6.41 4.09 -4.89
CA ILE A 49 6.02 3.11 -5.91
C ILE A 49 5.25 3.77 -7.05
N PHE A 50 4.35 4.71 -6.74
CA PHE A 50 3.56 5.43 -7.75
C PHE A 50 4.42 6.29 -8.66
N TYR A 51 5.30 7.12 -8.08
CA TYR A 51 6.21 7.99 -8.83
C TYR A 51 7.41 7.23 -9.41
N GLY A 52 7.62 5.96 -9.03
CA GLY A 52 8.80 5.18 -9.41
C GLY A 52 10.09 5.76 -8.82
N THR A 53 10.02 6.40 -7.66
CA THR A 53 11.18 6.97 -6.96
C THR A 53 11.84 5.94 -6.04
N LYS A 54 12.95 6.32 -5.42
CA LYS A 54 13.64 5.49 -4.44
C LYS A 54 12.71 5.18 -3.25
N LEU A 55 12.61 3.91 -2.88
CA LEU A 55 11.84 3.46 -1.72
C LEU A 55 12.51 3.95 -0.42
N PRO A 56 11.74 4.30 0.62
CA PRO A 56 12.29 4.70 1.90
C PRO A 56 13.15 3.57 2.51
N PRO A 57 14.26 3.91 3.19
CA PRO A 57 15.11 2.92 3.85
C PRO A 57 14.35 2.26 5.00
N GLY A 58 14.21 0.94 4.93
CA GLY A 58 13.42 0.19 5.89
C GLY A 58 13.44 -1.30 5.59
N THR A 59 13.18 -2.10 6.62
CA THR A 59 12.92 -3.53 6.47
C THR A 59 11.42 -3.74 6.42
N ILE A 60 10.96 -4.44 5.37
CA ILE A 60 9.56 -4.81 5.21
C ILE A 60 9.39 -6.24 5.72
N GLU A 61 8.62 -6.40 6.80
CA GLU A 61 8.28 -7.71 7.35
C GLU A 61 6.86 -8.08 6.93
N PHE A 62 6.72 -9.09 6.07
CA PHE A 62 5.43 -9.53 5.58
C PHE A 62 4.72 -10.42 6.61
N ASN A 63 3.42 -10.19 6.78
CA ASN A 63 2.59 -11.02 7.64
C ASN A 63 2.42 -12.42 7.03
N GLU A 64 2.07 -13.42 7.86
CA GLU A 64 1.91 -14.81 7.41
C GLU A 64 0.87 -14.93 6.28
N GLY A 65 1.23 -15.58 5.18
CA GLY A 65 0.38 -15.74 4.00
C GLY A 65 0.47 -14.60 2.98
N PHE A 66 1.12 -13.47 3.31
CA PHE A 66 1.37 -12.39 2.36
C PHE A 66 2.71 -12.61 1.64
N THR A 67 2.69 -12.47 0.31
CA THR A 67 3.92 -12.53 -0.50
C THR A 67 4.26 -11.15 -1.06
N PRO A 68 5.55 -10.81 -1.18
CA PRO A 68 5.98 -9.53 -1.74
C PRO A 68 5.46 -9.31 -3.15
N GLU A 69 5.40 -10.37 -3.95
CA GLU A 69 4.95 -10.31 -5.34
C GLU A 69 3.44 -10.02 -5.43
N ALA A 70 2.62 -10.70 -4.62
CA ALA A 70 1.18 -10.47 -4.59
C ALA A 70 0.86 -9.06 -4.07
N LEU A 71 1.54 -8.61 -3.01
CA LEU A 71 1.37 -7.25 -2.49
C LEU A 71 1.74 -6.21 -3.54
N ASN A 72 2.90 -6.36 -4.19
CA ASN A 72 3.35 -5.42 -5.22
C ASN A 72 2.36 -5.36 -6.39
N ASN A 73 1.87 -6.52 -6.86
CA ASN A 73 0.86 -6.57 -7.91
C ASN A 73 -0.43 -5.85 -7.50
N CYS A 74 -0.91 -6.10 -6.28
CA CYS A 74 -2.10 -5.44 -5.75
C CYS A 74 -1.90 -3.92 -5.61
N VAL A 75 -0.79 -3.48 -5.01
CA VAL A 75 -0.44 -2.06 -4.87
C VAL A 75 -0.40 -1.38 -6.23
N ARG A 76 0.28 -1.97 -7.23
CA ARG A 76 0.36 -1.41 -8.59
C ARG A 76 -0.99 -1.36 -9.30
N ALA A 77 -1.81 -2.40 -9.15
CA ALA A 77 -3.17 -2.45 -9.69
C ALA A 77 -4.04 -1.29 -9.16
N HIS A 78 -3.89 -0.93 -7.88
CA HIS A 78 -4.67 0.16 -7.29
C HIS A 78 -4.04 1.53 -7.59
N LEU A 79 -2.72 1.64 -7.57
CA LEU A 79 -1.98 2.87 -7.86
C LEU A 79 -2.23 3.39 -9.27
N GLN A 80 -2.32 2.49 -10.25
CA GLN A 80 -2.56 2.82 -11.65
C GLN A 80 -4.01 3.24 -11.96
N SER A 81 -4.94 3.05 -11.01
CA SER A 81 -6.37 3.40 -11.19
C SER A 81 -6.57 4.90 -11.44
N PHE A 82 -7.46 5.29 -12.34
CA PHE A 82 -7.70 6.72 -12.62
C PHE A 82 -8.59 7.43 -11.60
N GLY A 83 -9.19 6.71 -10.65
CA GLY A 83 -9.91 7.26 -9.50
C GLY A 83 -9.52 6.54 -8.20
N PRO A 84 -9.85 7.06 -7.00
CA PRO A 84 -10.36 8.39 -6.61
C PRO A 84 -9.22 9.46 -6.60
N LYS A 85 -9.37 10.57 -5.83
CA LYS A 85 -8.31 11.60 -5.66
C LYS A 85 -6.97 10.95 -5.28
N HIS A 86 -5.88 11.58 -5.70
CA HIS A 86 -4.52 11.10 -5.44
C HIS A 86 -4.28 10.84 -3.94
N GLU A 87 -4.69 11.76 -3.06
CA GLU A 87 -4.58 11.62 -1.60
C GLU A 87 -5.30 10.36 -1.08
N HIS A 88 -6.53 10.10 -1.53
CA HIS A 88 -7.27 8.90 -1.13
C HIS A 88 -6.57 7.64 -1.63
N LYS A 89 -6.06 7.65 -2.86
CA LYS A 89 -5.34 6.51 -3.39
C LYS A 89 -4.08 6.19 -2.59
N ILE A 90 -3.24 7.20 -2.33
CA ILE A 90 -2.00 7.02 -1.57
C ILE A 90 -2.29 6.60 -0.12
N ALA A 91 -3.25 7.24 0.54
CA ALA A 91 -3.64 6.91 1.91
C ALA A 91 -4.24 5.49 2.00
N GLY A 92 -5.08 5.12 1.03
CA GLY A 92 -5.72 3.80 0.98
C GLY A 92 -4.71 2.70 0.72
N VAL A 93 -3.83 2.88 -0.26
CA VAL A 93 -2.74 1.94 -0.56
C VAL A 93 -1.76 1.84 0.60
N GLY A 94 -1.42 2.96 1.26
CA GLY A 94 -0.60 2.94 2.47
C GLY A 94 -1.22 2.07 3.57
N PHE A 95 -2.53 2.19 3.79
CA PHE A 95 -3.23 1.37 4.78
C PHE A 95 -3.29 -0.12 4.39
N MET A 96 -3.42 -0.41 3.10
CA MET A 96 -3.33 -1.78 2.58
C MET A 96 -1.98 -2.42 2.86
N ILE A 97 -0.89 -1.67 2.60
CA ILE A 97 0.47 -2.13 2.87
C ILE A 97 0.63 -2.38 4.36
N ALA A 98 0.19 -1.45 5.23
CA ALA A 98 0.26 -1.63 6.69
C ALA A 98 -0.51 -2.86 7.20
N SER A 99 -1.57 -3.28 6.50
CA SER A 99 -2.31 -4.49 6.84
C SER A 99 -1.58 -5.77 6.42
N ALA A 100 -0.83 -5.72 5.31
CA ALA A 100 -0.12 -6.87 4.74
C ALA A 100 1.30 -7.05 5.26
N CYS A 101 1.97 -5.96 5.64
CA CYS A 101 3.33 -5.97 6.15
C CYS A 101 3.58 -4.85 7.16
N THR A 102 4.56 -5.09 8.02
CA THR A 102 5.06 -4.11 8.97
C THR A 102 6.31 -3.47 8.39
N LEU A 103 6.32 -2.14 8.29
CA LEU A 103 7.52 -1.40 7.91
C LEU A 103 8.29 -1.04 9.16
N VAL A 104 9.48 -1.61 9.30
CA VAL A 104 10.43 -1.21 10.32
C VAL A 104 11.36 -0.19 9.67
N PRO A 105 11.24 1.11 9.98
CA PRO A 105 12.20 2.09 9.49
C PRO A 105 13.59 1.65 9.94
N SER A 106 14.50 1.50 8.98
CA SER A 106 15.91 1.30 9.29
C SER A 106 16.43 2.70 9.59
N ASP A 107 16.23 3.14 10.83
CA ASP A 107 16.87 4.34 11.35
C ASP A 107 18.39 4.10 11.30
N SER A 108 18.98 4.48 10.19
CA SER A 108 20.38 4.84 10.09
C SER A 108 20.43 6.34 9.81
N GLU A 109 19.75 7.12 10.65
CA GLU A 109 20.06 8.54 10.88
C GLU A 109 20.12 8.82 12.39
N ALA A 110 20.82 7.94 13.11
CA ALA A 110 21.72 8.41 14.15
C ALA A 110 23.02 8.90 13.47
N SER A 111 23.18 10.22 13.37
CA SER A 111 24.36 10.98 12.88
C SER A 111 24.38 11.21 11.36
N GLN A 112 24.50 12.43 10.82
CA GLN A 112 25.28 13.60 11.24
C GLN A 112 24.65 14.91 10.75
#